data_AF-A0A4R4R9Z2-F1
#
_entry.id   AF-A0A4R4R9Z2-F1
#
_cell.length_a   1.000
_cell.length_b   1.000
_cell.length_c   1.000
_cell.angle_alpha   90.00
_cell.angle_beta   90.00
_cell.angle_gamma   90.00
#
_symmetry.space_group_name_H-M   'P 1'
#
loop_
_entity.id
_entity.type
_entity.pdbx_description
1 polymer ?
#
loop_
_entity_poly.entity_id
_entity_poly.type
_entity_poly.pdbx_seq_one_letter_code
_entity_poly.pdbx_strand_id
1 'polypeptide(L)'
;MAYFVLPGTGKRVYRLAIARRIVDASARGPRDRSPAGLARRRTRVLRRALRPSRRLHIGLGPWLRALPARLPDPALTAALARLDPHVRVAYVLRRVEGMPRYAVHDQLVELGVRDPRGAMRAADAVPPPAARRPERFETAMLRPVRNRSVLPIATAAVLTAALVAALVMTERADPRVPHLRLDAAAAGAWTHGARTLDTWPARGDLARDRAFTGRAAGAWAYAPPGRRAVGTAQLLYAGRVDGTPLALMRHGDRMARYTPGGLEVTGLGKDPSAPIALGGGRYLLAPWDTEAETLAGDRLATSDGVTAPAEAETGCGRGPLFHLGARTLGDLGGPRATVLAYHSPDHRPGGRDRPARLGQGGREFWDRLACVTPVPERPVSEAMAWNFWSGDLPYGGEPADWVCTRLTYADGAATARAVLLEEKDRATGTCDAGRPVSGTWWQAPSERWYYLAAAGPGLVPYAEGVRRARTRKRLLVATGARNVPVDVTAR
;
A
#
# COMPACT_ATOMS: atom_id res chain seq x y z
N MET A 1 -3.08 -23.08 -41.39
CA MET A 1 -1.88 -23.20 -42.25
C MET A 1 -0.59 -23.76 -41.59
N ALA A 2 0.15 -23.02 -40.73
CA ALA A 2 1.52 -23.39 -40.33
C ALA A 2 1.64 -24.79 -39.67
N TYR A 3 0.66 -25.15 -38.83
CA TYR A 3 0.59 -26.47 -38.20
C TYR A 3 0.62 -27.61 -39.23
N PHE A 4 -0.19 -27.49 -40.29
CA PHE A 4 -0.32 -28.51 -41.33
C PHE A 4 0.91 -28.58 -42.26
N VAL A 5 1.66 -27.49 -42.41
CA VAL A 5 2.86 -27.42 -43.28
C VAL A 5 4.13 -27.93 -42.60
N LEU A 6 4.19 -27.90 -41.26
CA LEU A 6 5.34 -28.45 -40.52
C LEU A 6 5.55 -29.94 -40.84
N PRO A 7 6.81 -30.43 -40.81
CA PRO A 7 7.09 -31.85 -40.94
C PRO A 7 6.38 -32.65 -39.84
N GLY A 8 5.98 -33.88 -40.15
CA GLY A 8 5.21 -34.74 -39.25
C GLY A 8 5.98 -35.37 -38.09
N THR A 9 7.17 -34.86 -37.77
CA THR A 9 8.05 -35.43 -36.76
C THR A 9 7.73 -34.82 -35.39
N GLY A 10 7.44 -35.68 -34.40
CA GLY A 10 7.26 -35.30 -33.00
C GLY A 10 5.81 -35.21 -32.50
N LYS A 11 5.67 -34.96 -31.19
CA LYS A 11 4.38 -34.90 -30.48
C LYS A 11 3.49 -33.76 -31.02
N ARG A 12 2.20 -34.04 -31.29
CA ARG A 12 1.21 -33.10 -31.87
C ARG A 12 1.14 -31.74 -31.14
N VAL A 13 1.25 -31.78 -29.82
CA VAL A 13 1.26 -30.64 -28.90
C VAL A 13 2.45 -29.70 -29.18
N TYR A 14 3.64 -30.26 -29.39
CA TYR A 14 4.86 -29.50 -29.69
C TYR A 14 4.81 -28.91 -31.10
N ARG A 15 4.27 -29.66 -32.06
CA ARG A 15 4.05 -29.17 -33.43
C ARG A 15 3.14 -27.94 -33.43
N LEU A 16 2.09 -27.92 -32.60
CA LEU A 16 1.22 -26.74 -32.48
C LEU A 16 1.93 -25.56 -31.81
N ALA A 17 2.71 -25.81 -30.76
CA ALA A 17 3.51 -24.77 -30.11
C ALA A 17 4.52 -24.12 -31.09
N ILE A 18 5.20 -24.92 -31.91
CA ILE A 18 6.12 -24.44 -32.94
C ILE A 18 5.38 -23.65 -34.02
N ALA A 19 4.25 -24.17 -34.50
CA ALA A 19 3.43 -23.48 -35.50
C ALA A 19 3.02 -22.09 -35.01
N ARG A 20 2.61 -21.99 -33.75
CA ARG A 20 2.20 -20.72 -33.16
C ARG A 20 3.38 -19.76 -32.98
N ARG A 21 4.53 -20.26 -32.50
CA ARG A 21 5.76 -19.47 -32.42
C ARG A 21 6.19 -18.92 -33.78
N ILE A 22 6.02 -19.69 -34.86
CA ILE A 22 6.29 -19.25 -36.22
C ILE A 22 5.32 -18.13 -36.64
N VAL A 23 4.03 -18.28 -36.37
CA VAL A 23 2.99 -17.30 -36.74
C VAL A 23 3.19 -15.96 -36.00
N ASP A 24 3.50 -16.03 -34.71
CA ASP A 24 3.69 -14.85 -33.88
C ASP A 24 5.02 -14.15 -34.18
N ALA A 25 6.11 -14.91 -34.41
CA ALA A 25 7.39 -14.35 -34.85
C ALA A 25 7.35 -13.75 -36.28
N SER A 26 6.32 -14.10 -37.08
CA SER A 26 6.16 -13.57 -38.44
C SER A 26 5.27 -12.32 -38.50
N ALA A 27 4.63 -11.95 -37.39
CA ALA A 27 3.79 -10.76 -37.27
C ALA A 27 4.66 -9.50 -37.14
N ARG A 28 4.40 -8.48 -37.96
CA ARG A 28 5.08 -7.18 -37.94
C ARG A 28 4.13 -6.02 -37.61
N GLY A 29 3.06 -6.32 -36.86
CA GLY A 29 2.12 -5.33 -36.35
C GLY A 29 1.28 -4.68 -37.45
N PRO A 30 1.09 -3.34 -37.45
CA PRO A 30 0.16 -2.65 -38.34
C PRO A 30 0.38 -2.91 -39.85
N ARG A 31 1.62 -3.21 -40.26
CA ARG A 31 2.00 -3.46 -41.67
C ARG A 31 1.41 -4.75 -42.26
N ASP A 32 0.94 -5.66 -41.42
CA ASP A 32 0.33 -6.93 -41.85
C ASP A 32 -1.21 -6.85 -41.91
N ARG A 33 -1.82 -5.66 -41.71
CA ARG A 33 -3.29 -5.48 -41.73
C ARG A 33 -3.89 -5.35 -43.14
N SER A 34 -3.11 -4.91 -44.13
CA SER A 34 -3.59 -4.81 -45.52
C SER A 34 -3.58 -6.17 -46.23
N PRO A 35 -4.38 -6.36 -47.30
CA PRO A 35 -4.38 -7.61 -48.08
C PRO A 35 -2.97 -8.02 -48.58
N ALA A 36 -2.18 -7.06 -49.07
CA ALA A 36 -0.79 -7.30 -49.47
C ALA A 36 0.13 -7.61 -48.27
N GLY A 37 -0.13 -7.00 -47.11
CA GLY A 37 0.55 -7.32 -45.86
C GLY A 37 0.29 -8.76 -45.39
N LEU A 38 -0.97 -9.21 -45.47
CA LEU A 38 -1.37 -10.59 -45.16
C LEU A 38 -0.72 -11.60 -46.11
N ALA A 39 -0.66 -11.32 -47.42
CA ALA A 39 0.02 -12.16 -48.39
C ALA A 39 1.52 -12.31 -48.05
N ARG A 40 2.23 -11.21 -47.80
CA ARG A 40 3.64 -11.24 -47.39
C ARG A 40 3.85 -11.98 -46.06
N ARG A 41 2.92 -11.83 -45.11
CA ARG A 41 2.95 -12.59 -43.85
C ARG A 41 2.78 -14.08 -44.11
N ARG A 42 1.86 -14.48 -44.99
CA ARG A 42 1.64 -15.86 -45.41
C ARG A 42 2.92 -16.47 -45.98
N THR A 43 3.60 -15.79 -46.89
CA THR A 43 4.88 -16.21 -47.47
C THR A 43 5.94 -16.45 -46.39
N ARG A 44 6.09 -15.52 -45.43
CA ARG A 44 7.04 -15.66 -44.32
C ARG A 44 6.74 -16.88 -43.45
N VAL A 45 5.46 -17.08 -43.12
CA VAL A 45 5.01 -18.22 -42.30
C VAL A 45 5.28 -19.54 -43.02
N LEU A 46 4.95 -19.64 -44.31
CA LEU A 46 5.16 -20.84 -45.11
C LEU A 46 6.66 -21.17 -45.25
N ARG A 47 7.48 -20.17 -45.57
CA ARG A 47 8.94 -20.35 -45.69
C ARG A 47 9.56 -20.89 -44.40
N ARG A 48 9.12 -20.38 -43.26
CA ARG A 48 9.61 -20.81 -41.94
C ARG A 48 9.03 -22.16 -41.50
N ALA A 49 7.82 -22.50 -41.91
CA ALA A 49 7.20 -23.79 -41.62
C ALA A 49 7.76 -24.93 -42.49
N LEU A 50 8.18 -24.64 -43.73
CA LEU A 50 8.84 -25.60 -44.63
C LEU A 50 10.19 -26.05 -44.09
N ARG A 51 10.94 -25.14 -43.46
CA ARG A 51 12.27 -25.40 -42.89
C ARG A 51 12.35 -24.86 -41.46
N PRO A 52 11.70 -25.53 -40.49
CA PRO A 52 11.71 -25.06 -39.11
C PRO A 52 13.12 -25.19 -38.54
N SER A 53 13.66 -24.11 -37.98
CA SER A 53 14.99 -24.17 -37.35
C SER A 53 14.93 -25.01 -36.06
N ARG A 54 15.98 -25.80 -35.81
CA ARG A 54 16.08 -26.63 -34.58
C ARG A 54 15.89 -25.78 -33.31
N ARG A 55 16.37 -24.53 -33.31
CA ARG A 55 16.21 -23.55 -32.21
C ARG A 55 14.77 -23.25 -31.83
N LEU A 56 13.78 -23.47 -32.72
CA LEU A 56 12.37 -23.28 -32.38
C LEU A 56 11.87 -24.28 -31.33
N HIS A 57 12.55 -25.41 -31.15
CA HIS A 57 12.20 -26.43 -30.17
C HIS A 57 12.64 -26.07 -28.75
N ILE A 58 13.57 -25.12 -28.60
CA ILE A 58 14.11 -24.70 -27.29
C ILE A 58 13.18 -23.68 -26.65
N GLY A 59 12.83 -23.88 -25.38
CA GLY A 59 12.05 -22.93 -24.59
C GLY A 59 10.58 -22.83 -25.00
N LEU A 60 9.96 -23.93 -25.43
CA LEU A 60 8.54 -23.98 -25.81
C LEU A 60 7.57 -23.90 -24.61
N GLY A 61 8.06 -23.89 -23.37
CA GLY A 61 7.25 -23.87 -22.15
C GLY A 61 6.09 -22.87 -22.16
N PRO A 62 6.32 -21.58 -22.47
CA PRO A 62 5.24 -20.59 -22.54
C PRO A 62 4.18 -20.88 -23.62
N TRP A 63 4.59 -21.52 -24.73
CA TRP A 63 3.71 -21.85 -25.85
C TRP A 63 2.89 -23.13 -25.62
N LEU A 64 3.42 -24.05 -24.82
CA LEU A 64 2.73 -25.28 -24.40
C LEU A 64 1.60 -24.98 -23.40
N ARG A 65 1.70 -23.91 -22.61
CA ARG A 65 0.68 -23.48 -21.63
C ARG A 65 -0.54 -22.80 -22.26
N ALA A 66 -0.47 -22.44 -23.54
CA ALA A 66 -1.51 -21.68 -24.23
C ALA A 66 -2.17 -22.48 -25.36
N LEU A 67 -2.27 -23.80 -25.23
CA LEU A 67 -2.80 -24.67 -26.29
C LEU A 67 -4.33 -24.78 -26.21
N PRO A 68 -5.02 -24.86 -27.36
CA PRO A 68 -6.46 -25.08 -27.39
C PRO A 68 -6.82 -26.49 -26.89
N ALA A 69 -8.01 -26.63 -26.33
CA ALA A 69 -8.52 -27.89 -25.77
C ALA A 69 -8.69 -29.01 -26.82
N ARG A 70 -8.89 -28.67 -28.10
CA ARG A 70 -8.99 -29.62 -29.21
C ARG A 70 -7.91 -29.37 -30.26
N LEU A 71 -7.27 -30.44 -30.72
CA LEU A 71 -6.23 -30.42 -31.76
C LEU A 71 -6.81 -30.92 -33.10
N PRO A 72 -6.34 -30.39 -34.26
CA PRO A 72 -6.83 -30.80 -35.57
C PRO A 72 -6.67 -32.31 -35.82
N ASP A 73 -7.57 -32.88 -36.62
CA ASP A 73 -7.64 -34.32 -36.90
C ASP A 73 -6.25 -34.96 -37.14
N PRO A 74 -5.88 -35.97 -36.35
CA PRO A 74 -4.61 -36.68 -36.52
C PRO A 74 -4.49 -37.36 -37.89
N ALA A 75 -5.59 -37.83 -38.50
CA ALA A 75 -5.54 -38.55 -39.76
C ALA A 75 -5.09 -37.64 -40.91
N LEU A 76 -5.66 -36.43 -41.02
CA LEU A 76 -5.21 -35.41 -41.97
C LEU A 76 -3.74 -35.02 -41.72
N THR A 77 -3.35 -34.88 -40.46
CA THR A 77 -1.99 -34.48 -40.08
C THR A 77 -0.94 -35.55 -40.46
N ALA A 78 -1.31 -36.83 -40.36
CA ALA A 78 -0.48 -37.96 -40.76
C ALA A 78 -0.40 -38.12 -42.28
N ALA A 79 -1.51 -37.95 -43.00
CA ALA A 79 -1.53 -37.98 -44.46
C ALA A 79 -0.62 -36.89 -45.05
N LEU A 80 -0.72 -35.66 -44.54
CA LEU A 80 0.13 -34.55 -44.98
C LEU A 80 1.63 -34.78 -44.66
N ALA A 81 1.95 -35.50 -43.59
CA ALA A 81 3.34 -35.78 -43.23
C ALA A 81 4.08 -36.63 -44.27
N ARG A 82 3.36 -37.46 -45.03
CA ARG A 82 3.90 -38.34 -46.08
C ARG A 82 4.16 -37.62 -47.41
N LEU A 83 3.60 -36.44 -47.60
CA LEU A 83 3.78 -35.65 -48.81
C LEU A 83 5.12 -34.90 -48.81
N ASP A 84 5.68 -34.71 -50.00
CA ASP A 84 6.78 -33.79 -50.22
C ASP A 84 6.44 -32.38 -49.65
N PRO A 85 7.40 -31.66 -49.04
CA PRO A 85 7.12 -30.37 -48.40
C PRO A 85 6.40 -29.35 -49.31
N HIS A 86 6.73 -29.29 -50.60
CA HIS A 86 6.11 -28.35 -51.53
C HIS A 86 4.70 -28.79 -51.94
N VAL A 87 4.50 -30.10 -52.14
CA VAL A 87 3.18 -30.70 -52.39
C VAL A 87 2.25 -30.48 -51.19
N ARG A 88 2.77 -30.64 -49.97
CA ARG A 88 2.05 -30.36 -48.72
C ARG A 88 1.59 -28.91 -48.62
N VAL A 89 2.43 -27.95 -49.00
CA VAL A 89 2.05 -26.52 -49.01
C VAL A 89 0.94 -26.27 -50.03
N ALA A 90 1.09 -26.79 -51.25
CA ALA A 90 0.09 -26.65 -52.30
C ALA A 90 -1.27 -27.23 -51.85
N TYR A 91 -1.26 -28.42 -51.24
CA TYR A 91 -2.45 -29.06 -50.70
C TYR A 91 -3.12 -28.21 -49.61
N VAL A 92 -2.35 -27.71 -48.63
CA VAL A 92 -2.89 -26.88 -47.53
C VAL A 92 -3.49 -25.58 -48.07
N LEU A 93 -2.81 -24.88 -48.99
CA LEU A 93 -3.34 -23.65 -49.56
C LEU A 93 -4.62 -23.89 -50.38
N ARG A 94 -4.66 -24.98 -51.16
CA ARG A 94 -5.80 -25.28 -52.03
C ARG A 94 -7.00 -25.83 -51.29
N ARG A 95 -6.80 -26.82 -50.40
CA ARG A 95 -7.87 -27.63 -49.79
C ARG A 95 -8.21 -27.22 -48.35
N VAL A 96 -7.25 -26.73 -47.58
CA VAL A 96 -7.48 -26.30 -46.18
C VAL A 96 -7.82 -24.81 -46.11
N GLU A 97 -7.05 -23.97 -46.82
CA GLU A 97 -7.29 -22.51 -46.85
C GLU A 97 -8.26 -22.10 -47.99
N GLY A 98 -8.56 -23.00 -48.93
CA GLY A 98 -9.56 -22.78 -49.99
C GLY A 98 -9.12 -21.81 -51.10
N MET A 99 -7.82 -21.56 -51.27
CA MET A 99 -7.32 -20.59 -52.24
C MET A 99 -7.54 -21.04 -53.69
N PRO A 100 -7.82 -20.12 -54.64
CA PRO A 100 -7.97 -20.47 -56.04
C PRO A 100 -6.62 -20.86 -56.67
N ARG A 101 -6.65 -21.67 -57.75
CA ARG A 101 -5.44 -22.27 -58.36
C ARG A 101 -4.37 -21.23 -58.73
N TYR A 102 -4.75 -20.10 -59.31
CA TYR A 102 -3.81 -19.03 -59.68
C TYR A 102 -3.08 -18.47 -58.44
N ALA A 103 -3.81 -18.21 -57.34
CA ALA A 103 -3.21 -17.68 -56.12
C ALA A 103 -2.31 -18.70 -55.41
N VAL A 104 -2.60 -19.99 -55.53
CA VAL A 104 -1.69 -21.05 -55.05
C VAL A 104 -0.42 -21.08 -55.89
N HIS A 105 -0.54 -20.99 -57.21
CA HIS A 105 0.60 -20.94 -58.12
C HIS A 105 1.54 -19.77 -57.79
N ASP A 106 0.99 -18.56 -57.69
CA ASP A 106 1.78 -17.35 -57.38
C ASP A 106 2.46 -17.46 -56.01
N GLN A 107 1.77 -18.02 -55.01
CA GLN A 107 2.35 -18.24 -53.69
C GLN A 107 3.51 -19.24 -53.71
N LEU A 108 3.44 -20.30 -54.54
CA LEU A 108 4.53 -21.27 -54.70
C LEU A 108 5.72 -20.67 -55.46
N VAL A 109 5.45 -19.82 -56.46
CA VAL A 109 6.50 -19.05 -57.15
C VAL A 109 7.22 -18.13 -56.17
N GLU A 110 6.48 -17.40 -55.33
CA GLU A 110 7.06 -16.51 -54.30
C GLU A 110 7.86 -17.27 -53.23
N LEU A 111 7.56 -18.56 -53.03
CA LEU A 111 8.33 -19.44 -52.17
C LEU A 111 9.60 -19.99 -52.84
N GLY A 112 9.80 -19.75 -54.15
CA GLY A 112 10.93 -20.23 -54.92
C GLY A 112 10.84 -21.72 -55.27
N VAL A 113 9.62 -22.26 -55.39
CA VAL A 113 9.43 -23.66 -55.81
C VAL A 113 9.81 -23.79 -57.28
N ARG A 114 10.73 -24.71 -57.59
CA ARG A 114 11.26 -24.90 -58.95
C ARG A 114 10.19 -25.32 -59.97
N ASP A 115 9.28 -26.21 -59.59
CA ASP A 115 8.12 -26.60 -60.40
C ASP A 115 6.80 -26.42 -59.60
N PRO A 116 6.21 -25.21 -59.61
CA PRO A 116 4.95 -24.94 -58.93
C PRO A 116 3.79 -25.78 -59.49
N ARG A 117 3.75 -26.00 -60.80
CA ARG A 117 2.66 -26.71 -61.49
C ARG A 117 2.70 -28.20 -61.18
N GLY A 118 3.88 -28.82 -61.15
CA GLY A 118 4.06 -30.20 -60.69
C GLY A 118 3.63 -30.39 -59.24
N ALA A 119 4.05 -29.49 -58.34
CA ALA A 119 3.64 -29.54 -56.93
C ALA A 119 2.12 -29.41 -56.75
N MET A 120 1.45 -28.57 -57.55
CA MET A 120 -0.01 -28.43 -57.54
C MET A 120 -0.72 -29.66 -58.11
N ARG A 121 -0.24 -30.24 -59.22
CA ARG A 121 -0.81 -31.47 -59.79
C ARG A 121 -0.71 -32.64 -58.81
N ALA A 122 0.47 -32.81 -58.20
CA ALA A 122 0.68 -33.81 -57.16
C ALA A 122 -0.24 -33.60 -55.96
N ALA A 123 -0.49 -32.34 -55.56
CA ALA A 123 -1.41 -32.03 -54.46
C ALA A 123 -2.88 -32.27 -54.82
N ASP A 124 -3.30 -31.97 -56.05
CA ASP A 124 -4.66 -32.21 -56.53
C ASP A 124 -4.98 -33.71 -56.68
N ALA A 125 -3.96 -34.54 -56.94
CA ALA A 125 -4.07 -35.99 -57.03
C ALA A 125 -4.20 -36.69 -55.65
N VAL A 126 -3.91 -36.01 -54.55
CA VAL A 126 -4.07 -36.56 -53.19
C VAL A 126 -5.55 -36.52 -52.80
N PRO A 127 -6.21 -37.67 -52.56
CA PRO A 127 -7.60 -37.69 -52.13
C PRO A 127 -7.75 -37.04 -50.76
N PRO A 128 -8.82 -36.26 -50.52
CA PRO A 128 -9.11 -35.77 -49.19
C PRO A 128 -9.41 -36.95 -48.26
N PRO A 129 -8.84 -36.98 -47.04
CA PRO A 129 -9.20 -38.02 -46.07
C PRO A 129 -10.71 -37.94 -45.77
N ALA A 130 -11.34 -39.10 -45.54
CA ALA A 130 -12.76 -39.22 -45.19
C ALA A 130 -13.01 -38.67 -43.77
N ALA A 131 -12.93 -37.36 -43.62
CA ALA A 131 -13.20 -36.64 -42.39
C ALA A 131 -14.15 -35.48 -42.69
N ARG A 132 -15.20 -35.37 -41.87
CA ARG A 132 -16.10 -34.20 -41.81
C ARG A 132 -15.26 -32.93 -41.83
N ARG A 133 -15.71 -31.93 -42.63
CA ARG A 133 -15.04 -30.64 -42.93
C ARG A 133 -13.96 -30.27 -41.89
N PRO A 134 -12.71 -29.98 -42.30
CA PRO A 134 -11.65 -29.62 -41.37
C PRO A 134 -12.08 -28.42 -40.52
N GLU A 135 -12.38 -28.67 -39.24
CA GLU A 135 -12.77 -27.64 -38.29
C GLU A 135 -11.63 -26.63 -38.17
N ARG A 136 -11.91 -25.38 -38.55
CA ARG A 136 -10.97 -24.26 -38.35
C ARG A 136 -10.79 -24.06 -36.85
N PHE A 137 -9.58 -23.69 -36.43
CA PHE A 137 -9.31 -23.31 -35.03
C PHE A 137 -10.32 -22.27 -34.55
N GLU A 138 -11.03 -22.53 -33.45
CA GLU A 138 -11.76 -21.48 -32.74
C GLU A 138 -10.74 -20.44 -32.24
N THR A 139 -10.76 -19.27 -32.88
CA THR A 139 -9.80 -18.19 -32.62
C THR A 139 -10.04 -17.44 -31.30
N ALA A 140 -11.07 -17.83 -30.53
CA ALA A 140 -11.69 -16.95 -29.54
C ALA A 140 -10.92 -16.72 -28.23
N MET A 141 -9.91 -17.52 -27.84
CA MET A 141 -9.29 -17.34 -26.50
C MET A 141 -7.78 -17.60 -26.42
N LEU A 142 -7.00 -17.07 -27.35
CA LEU A 142 -5.55 -17.34 -27.38
C LEU A 142 -4.72 -16.05 -27.31
N ARG A 143 -4.38 -15.61 -26.07
CA ARG A 143 -3.49 -14.45 -25.81
C ARG A 143 -2.13 -14.63 -26.51
N PRO A 144 -1.59 -13.64 -27.25
CA PRO A 144 -0.29 -13.75 -27.88
C PRO A 144 0.82 -13.93 -26.83
N VAL A 145 1.67 -14.94 -27.01
CA VAL A 145 2.82 -15.15 -26.11
C VAL A 145 3.89 -14.14 -26.53
N ARG A 146 4.03 -13.07 -25.74
CA ARG A 146 4.99 -11.98 -25.98
C ARG A 146 6.41 -12.56 -26.01
N ASN A 147 7.03 -12.64 -27.19
CA ASN A 147 8.44 -13.02 -27.32
C ASN A 147 9.31 -11.96 -26.64
N ARG A 148 10.03 -12.32 -25.57
CA ARG A 148 11.12 -11.50 -25.02
C ARG A 148 12.22 -11.41 -26.09
N SER A 149 12.66 -10.19 -26.42
CA SER A 149 13.70 -9.92 -27.42
C SER A 149 15.04 -10.53 -27.00
N VAL A 150 15.76 -11.11 -27.97
CA VAL A 150 17.11 -11.73 -27.79
C VAL A 150 18.25 -10.69 -27.84
N LEU A 151 17.90 -9.40 -27.77
CA LEU A 151 18.84 -8.28 -27.63
C LEU A 151 19.80 -8.38 -26.42
N PRO A 152 19.46 -8.97 -25.26
CA PRO A 152 20.31 -8.86 -24.06
C PRO A 152 21.57 -9.75 -24.07
N ILE A 153 21.74 -10.66 -25.04
CA ILE A 153 22.92 -11.57 -25.08
C ILE A 153 24.09 -10.95 -25.84
N ALA A 154 23.84 -10.20 -26.92
CA ALA A 154 24.90 -9.49 -27.65
C ALA A 154 25.44 -8.29 -26.85
N THR A 155 24.61 -7.67 -26.00
CA THR A 155 25.04 -6.64 -25.05
C THR A 155 25.97 -7.19 -23.96
N ALA A 156 25.87 -8.46 -23.57
CA ALA A 156 26.67 -9.02 -22.46
C ALA A 156 28.18 -9.07 -22.77
N ALA A 157 28.57 -9.32 -24.03
CA ALA A 157 29.98 -9.35 -24.43
C ALA A 157 30.60 -7.96 -24.59
N VAL A 158 29.79 -6.96 -24.98
CA VAL A 158 30.21 -5.55 -24.96
C VAL A 158 30.24 -5.02 -23.52
N LEU A 159 29.36 -5.52 -22.65
CA LEU A 159 29.27 -5.13 -21.24
C LEU A 159 30.49 -5.54 -20.41
N THR A 160 31.18 -6.65 -20.69
CA THR A 160 32.41 -7.01 -19.97
C THR A 160 33.59 -6.08 -20.32
N ALA A 161 33.75 -5.72 -21.59
CA ALA A 161 34.75 -4.72 -22.00
C ALA A 161 34.40 -3.31 -21.48
N ALA A 162 33.10 -2.98 -21.45
CA ALA A 162 32.61 -1.73 -20.87
C ALA A 162 32.68 -1.72 -19.34
N LEU A 163 32.59 -2.86 -18.63
CA LEU A 163 32.69 -2.92 -17.16
C LEU A 163 34.10 -2.59 -16.65
N VAL A 164 35.13 -3.01 -17.40
CA VAL A 164 36.53 -2.66 -17.09
C VAL A 164 36.75 -1.15 -17.30
N ALA A 165 36.12 -0.55 -18.31
CA ALA A 165 36.16 0.90 -18.53
C ALA A 165 35.24 1.70 -17.58
N ALA A 166 34.11 1.11 -17.14
CA ALA A 166 33.12 1.74 -16.27
C ALA A 166 33.49 1.72 -14.78
N LEU A 167 34.35 0.80 -14.34
CA LEU A 167 34.94 0.88 -13.00
C LEU A 167 35.88 2.10 -12.86
N VAL A 168 36.40 2.61 -13.99
CA VAL A 168 37.23 3.83 -14.07
C VAL A 168 36.37 5.10 -14.20
N MET A 169 35.06 4.98 -14.49
CA MET A 169 34.13 6.08 -14.79
C MET A 169 32.86 5.99 -13.91
N THR A 170 33.03 6.13 -12.61
CA THR A 170 32.05 5.92 -11.54
C THR A 170 30.91 6.96 -11.37
N GLU A 171 30.51 7.76 -12.37
CA GLU A 171 29.86 9.06 -12.02
C GLU A 171 28.57 9.53 -12.75
N ARG A 172 27.81 8.76 -13.55
CA ARG A 172 26.54 9.31 -14.12
C ARG A 172 25.33 8.36 -14.16
N ALA A 173 24.21 8.81 -13.57
CA ALA A 173 22.93 8.11 -13.37
C ALA A 173 21.99 8.09 -14.60
N ASP A 174 21.14 7.06 -14.71
CA ASP A 174 20.15 6.80 -15.80
C ASP A 174 18.78 7.49 -15.53
N PRO A 175 18.07 8.10 -16.52
CA PRO A 175 16.94 9.02 -16.29
C PRO A 175 15.53 8.40 -16.19
N ARG A 176 15.35 7.06 -16.10
CA ARG A 176 14.01 6.42 -16.13
C ARG A 176 13.54 5.76 -14.82
N VAL A 177 14.34 5.84 -13.78
CA VAL A 177 13.93 5.43 -12.43
C VAL A 177 13.20 6.62 -11.78
N PRO A 178 12.04 6.45 -11.12
CA PRO A 178 11.50 7.48 -10.25
C PRO A 178 12.56 7.81 -9.20
N HIS A 179 13.20 8.96 -9.37
CA HIS A 179 14.25 9.41 -8.47
C HIS A 179 13.62 10.34 -7.45
N LEU A 180 13.64 9.92 -6.18
CA LEU A 180 13.35 10.80 -5.05
C LEU A 180 14.68 11.32 -4.52
N ARG A 181 14.91 12.62 -4.66
CA ARG A 181 16.10 13.25 -4.10
C ARG A 181 15.88 13.49 -2.61
N LEU A 182 16.80 13.02 -1.78
CA LEU A 182 16.81 13.37 -0.37
C LEU A 182 17.64 14.63 -0.15
N ASP A 183 17.04 15.56 0.57
CA ASP A 183 17.69 16.77 1.07
C ASP A 183 17.65 16.79 2.60
N ALA A 184 18.54 17.55 3.22
CA ALA A 184 18.59 17.72 4.66
C ALA A 184 18.79 19.19 4.98
N ALA A 185 18.06 19.71 5.97
CA ALA A 185 18.30 21.06 6.44
C ALA A 185 19.74 21.17 6.98
N ALA A 186 20.35 22.34 6.79
CA ALA A 186 21.65 22.62 7.37
C ALA A 186 21.63 22.44 8.89
N ALA A 187 22.74 21.96 9.46
CA ALA A 187 22.89 21.92 10.90
C ALA A 187 22.67 23.33 11.49
N GLY A 188 21.75 23.45 12.44
CA GLY A 188 21.40 24.75 13.03
C GLY A 188 20.50 25.64 12.19
N ALA A 189 19.90 25.19 11.08
CA ALA A 189 18.98 26.04 10.29
C ALA A 189 17.82 26.65 11.11
N TRP A 190 17.40 25.97 12.18
CA TRP A 190 16.36 26.42 13.11
C TRP A 190 16.78 27.57 14.03
N THR A 191 18.07 27.91 14.13
CA THR A 191 18.55 28.96 15.05
C THR A 191 18.33 30.38 14.52
N HIS A 192 18.23 30.56 13.20
CA HIS A 192 18.12 31.88 12.54
C HIS A 192 16.78 32.09 11.81
N GLY A 193 15.71 31.40 12.21
CA GLY A 193 14.42 31.51 11.52
C GLY A 193 13.25 30.85 12.24
N ALA A 194 12.16 30.62 11.51
CA ALA A 194 10.98 29.96 12.06
C ALA A 194 11.26 28.48 12.35
N ARG A 195 10.97 28.06 13.59
CA ARG A 195 11.06 26.66 14.05
C ARG A 195 10.00 25.80 13.38
N THR A 196 10.33 25.26 12.21
CA THR A 196 9.43 24.46 11.36
C THR A 196 10.04 23.09 11.08
N LEU A 197 9.24 22.13 10.61
CA LEU A 197 9.76 20.82 10.19
C LEU A 197 10.79 20.94 9.06
N ASP A 198 10.67 21.93 8.17
CA ASP A 198 11.62 22.17 7.08
C ASP A 198 13.03 22.54 7.58
N THR A 199 13.15 23.02 8.82
CA THR A 199 14.43 23.37 9.46
C THR A 199 15.06 22.23 10.26
N TRP A 200 14.43 21.04 10.29
CA TRP A 200 14.97 19.87 10.97
C TRP A 200 16.18 19.30 10.20
N PRO A 201 17.36 19.22 10.83
CA PRO A 201 18.51 18.57 10.22
C PRO A 201 18.34 17.04 10.24
N ALA A 202 18.97 16.37 9.29
CA ALA A 202 19.10 14.91 9.33
C ALA A 202 20.00 14.49 10.49
N ARG A 203 19.51 13.57 11.34
CA ARG A 203 20.24 13.03 12.51
C ARG A 203 20.44 11.52 12.42
N GLY A 204 21.35 10.98 13.24
CA GLY A 204 21.68 9.56 13.29
C GLY A 204 22.93 9.16 12.49
N ASP A 205 23.50 8.03 12.88
CA ASP A 205 24.78 7.51 12.39
C ASP A 205 24.76 7.08 10.91
N LEU A 206 23.58 6.77 10.37
CA LEU A 206 23.38 6.39 8.96
C LEU A 206 22.96 7.56 8.06
N ALA A 207 22.84 8.79 8.59
CA ALA A 207 22.42 9.96 7.82
C ALA A 207 23.34 10.28 6.63
N ARG A 208 24.62 9.92 6.74
CA ARG A 208 25.62 10.10 5.67
C ARG A 208 25.83 8.85 4.81
N ASP A 209 25.25 7.71 5.18
CA ASP A 209 25.32 6.49 4.37
C ASP A 209 24.43 6.64 3.14
N ARG A 210 25.06 6.99 2.01
CA ARG A 210 24.40 7.17 0.71
C ARG A 210 23.77 5.88 0.18
N ALA A 211 24.33 4.72 0.51
CA ALA A 211 23.76 3.44 0.09
C ALA A 211 22.47 3.14 0.86
N PHE A 212 22.45 3.36 2.18
CA PHE A 212 21.26 3.17 3.00
C PHE A 212 20.17 4.19 2.67
N THR A 213 20.51 5.48 2.68
CA THR A 213 19.56 6.56 2.37
C THR A 213 19.05 6.49 0.92
N GLY A 214 19.89 6.07 -0.02
CA GLY A 214 19.47 5.80 -1.40
C GLY A 214 18.47 4.64 -1.52
N ARG A 215 18.65 3.55 -0.77
CA ARG A 215 17.67 2.45 -0.70
C ARG A 215 16.34 2.92 -0.11
N ALA A 216 16.38 3.72 0.97
CA ALA A 216 15.19 4.28 1.59
C ALA A 216 14.42 5.18 0.61
N ALA A 217 15.12 6.10 -0.06
CA ALA A 217 14.55 6.98 -1.07
C ALA A 217 13.94 6.19 -2.24
N GLY A 218 14.66 5.18 -2.73
CA GLY A 218 14.18 4.27 -3.76
C GLY A 218 12.90 3.56 -3.33
N ALA A 219 12.87 2.98 -2.13
CA ALA A 219 11.68 2.30 -1.61
C ALA A 219 10.45 3.23 -1.61
N TRP A 220 10.60 4.50 -1.24
CA TRP A 220 9.50 5.45 -1.27
C TRP A 220 9.10 5.89 -2.68
N ALA A 221 10.08 6.09 -3.57
CA ALA A 221 9.83 6.42 -4.97
C ALA A 221 9.11 5.29 -5.73
N TYR A 222 9.31 4.03 -5.32
CA TYR A 222 8.65 2.86 -5.90
C TYR A 222 7.36 2.43 -5.19
N ALA A 223 6.96 3.11 -4.11
CA ALA A 223 5.73 2.79 -3.41
C ALA A 223 4.49 2.83 -4.36
N PRO A 224 3.40 2.12 -4.01
CA PRO A 224 2.17 2.12 -4.80
C PRO A 224 1.61 3.53 -5.04
N PRO A 225 0.82 3.74 -6.12
CA PRO A 225 0.09 4.98 -6.33
C PRO A 225 -0.67 5.41 -5.06
N GLY A 226 -0.65 6.69 -4.72
CA GLY A 226 -1.22 7.25 -3.49
C GLY A 226 -0.23 7.35 -2.30
N ARG A 227 0.75 6.45 -2.21
CA ARG A 227 1.81 6.49 -1.17
C ARG A 227 3.18 6.94 -1.68
N ARG A 228 3.38 6.91 -2.99
CA ARG A 228 4.60 7.37 -3.67
C ARG A 228 4.91 8.84 -3.38
N ALA A 229 6.19 9.15 -3.21
CA ALA A 229 6.74 10.51 -3.26
C ALA A 229 7.54 10.72 -4.55
N VAL A 230 7.56 11.96 -5.05
CA VAL A 230 8.29 12.37 -6.26
C VAL A 230 9.01 13.69 -5.99
N GLY A 231 10.11 13.97 -6.69
CA GLY A 231 10.83 15.22 -6.53
C GLY A 231 11.81 15.18 -5.35
N THR A 232 11.67 16.13 -4.40
CA THR A 232 12.57 16.24 -3.24
C THR A 232 11.83 15.89 -1.96
N ALA A 233 12.39 14.98 -1.16
CA ALA A 233 11.95 14.70 0.20
C ALA A 233 13.06 15.09 1.20
N GLN A 234 12.66 15.47 2.40
CA GLN A 234 13.57 15.82 3.48
C GLN A 234 13.93 14.56 4.29
N LEU A 235 15.20 14.33 4.55
CA LEU A 235 15.67 13.33 5.50
C LEU A 235 15.65 13.92 6.92
N LEU A 236 14.89 13.31 7.82
CA LEU A 236 14.78 13.72 9.22
C LEU A 236 15.71 12.92 10.13
N TYR A 237 15.83 11.61 9.85
CA TYR A 237 16.66 10.70 10.63
C TYR A 237 17.11 9.52 9.77
N ALA A 238 18.34 9.07 9.93
CA ALA A 238 18.76 7.74 9.53
C ALA A 238 19.79 7.21 10.52
N GLY A 239 19.47 6.11 11.18
CA GLY A 239 20.34 5.51 12.18
C GLY A 239 19.87 4.13 12.61
N ARG A 240 20.36 3.63 13.74
CA ARG A 240 19.96 2.34 14.31
C ARG A 240 19.13 2.52 15.56
N VAL A 241 17.97 1.86 15.60
CA VAL A 241 17.09 1.79 16.76
C VAL A 241 16.97 0.32 17.15
N ASP A 242 17.41 -0.02 18.37
CA ASP A 242 17.55 -1.42 18.84
C ASP A 242 18.32 -2.31 17.83
N GLY A 243 19.42 -1.77 17.30
CA GLY A 243 20.26 -2.44 16.30
C GLY A 243 19.68 -2.49 14.88
N THR A 244 18.41 -2.11 14.69
CA THR A 244 17.74 -2.13 13.38
C THR A 244 17.96 -0.82 12.63
N PRO A 245 18.50 -0.84 11.40
CA PRO A 245 18.60 0.34 10.56
C PRO A 245 17.22 0.92 10.22
N LEU A 246 17.06 2.23 10.42
CA LEU A 246 15.81 2.96 10.20
C LEU A 246 16.10 4.31 9.54
N ALA A 247 15.30 4.69 8.55
CA ALA A 247 15.28 6.05 7.99
C ALA A 247 13.88 6.66 8.09
N LEU A 248 13.81 7.93 8.50
CA LEU A 248 12.62 8.76 8.44
C LEU A 248 12.80 9.85 7.40
N MET A 249 11.87 9.87 6.45
CA MET A 249 11.84 10.85 5.36
C MET A 249 10.49 11.57 5.36
N ARG A 250 10.46 12.83 4.97
CA ARG A 250 9.26 13.67 4.90
C ARG A 250 9.07 14.23 3.50
N HIS A 251 7.82 14.28 3.05
CA HIS A 251 7.41 14.91 1.80
C HIS A 251 6.04 15.57 1.99
N GLY A 252 6.05 16.89 2.21
CA GLY A 252 4.85 17.65 2.58
C GLY A 252 4.39 17.30 4.01
N ASP A 253 3.16 16.84 4.13
CA ASP A 253 2.52 16.40 5.38
C ASP A 253 2.67 14.88 5.64
N ARG A 254 3.29 14.15 4.71
CA ARG A 254 3.53 12.70 4.83
C ARG A 254 4.94 12.42 5.33
N MET A 255 5.05 11.36 6.11
CA MET A 255 6.30 10.77 6.54
C MET A 255 6.38 9.33 6.06
N ALA A 256 7.58 8.91 5.64
CA ALA A 256 7.89 7.54 5.36
C ALA A 256 8.94 7.01 6.34
N ARG A 257 8.62 5.90 7.00
CA ARG A 257 9.50 5.13 7.84
C ARG A 257 9.99 3.92 7.06
N TYR A 258 11.29 3.89 6.78
CA TYR A 258 11.94 2.80 6.07
C TYR A 258 12.76 1.96 7.05
N THR A 259 12.60 0.64 6.96
CA THR A 259 13.53 -0.35 7.51
C THR A 259 13.89 -1.33 6.38
N PRO A 260 14.95 -2.14 6.53
CA PRO A 260 15.23 -3.22 5.58
C PRO A 260 14.05 -4.18 5.35
N GLY A 261 13.12 -4.27 6.31
CA GLY A 261 11.92 -5.10 6.22
C GLY A 261 10.75 -4.46 5.46
N GLY A 262 10.74 -3.15 5.25
CA GLY A 262 9.65 -2.49 4.53
C GLY A 262 9.59 -0.97 4.66
N LEU A 263 8.60 -0.39 3.99
CA LEU A 263 8.30 1.04 4.02
C LEU A 263 6.87 1.26 4.54
N GLU A 264 6.75 2.06 5.58
CA GLU A 264 5.48 2.53 6.10
C GLU A 264 5.32 4.02 5.79
N VAL A 265 4.14 4.43 5.29
CA VAL A 265 3.87 5.84 4.96
C VAL A 265 2.63 6.28 5.74
N THR A 266 2.80 7.32 6.56
CA THR A 266 1.76 7.86 7.44
C THR A 266 1.71 9.39 7.34
N GLY A 267 0.66 9.99 7.88
CA GLY A 267 0.63 11.43 8.09
C GLY A 267 1.60 11.82 9.21
N LEU A 268 2.32 12.93 9.03
CA LEU A 268 3.19 13.51 10.04
C LEU A 268 2.49 14.65 10.80
N GLY A 269 1.66 15.40 10.09
CA GLY A 269 1.07 16.61 10.62
C GLY A 269 1.95 17.85 10.48
N LYS A 270 1.50 18.96 11.08
CA LYS A 270 2.15 20.27 10.97
C LYS A 270 2.86 20.75 12.23
N ASP A 271 2.65 20.10 13.39
CA ASP A 271 3.29 20.51 14.64
C ASP A 271 4.82 20.33 14.51
N PRO A 272 5.63 21.40 14.57
CA PRO A 272 7.07 21.28 14.40
C PRO A 272 7.79 20.73 15.64
N SER A 273 7.10 20.60 16.77
CA SER A 273 7.66 20.23 18.08
C SER A 273 7.13 18.91 18.64
N ALA A 274 6.14 18.27 18.02
CA ALA A 274 5.72 16.95 18.47
C ALA A 274 6.82 15.90 18.17
N PRO A 275 7.22 15.05 19.13
CA PRO A 275 8.19 13.98 18.89
C PRO A 275 7.70 12.91 17.90
N ILE A 276 8.61 12.36 17.10
CA ILE A 276 8.31 11.28 16.14
C ILE A 276 8.67 9.93 16.75
N ALA A 277 7.75 8.97 16.73
CA ALA A 277 8.02 7.63 17.22
C ALA A 277 8.99 6.87 16.29
N LEU A 278 10.11 6.40 16.84
CA LEU A 278 11.09 5.54 16.16
C LEU A 278 10.90 4.05 16.48
N GLY A 279 9.95 3.69 17.34
CA GLY A 279 9.75 2.32 17.83
C GLY A 279 10.65 2.01 19.05
N GLY A 280 10.34 0.91 19.75
CA GLY A 280 11.07 0.50 20.96
C GLY A 280 11.10 1.59 22.04
N GLY A 281 9.98 2.30 22.23
CA GLY A 281 9.86 3.40 23.19
C GLY A 281 10.69 4.65 22.88
N ARG A 282 11.31 4.77 21.71
CA ARG A 282 12.21 5.90 21.39
C ARG A 282 11.56 6.93 20.50
N TYR A 283 11.90 8.19 20.75
CA TYR A 283 11.31 9.34 20.06
C TYR A 283 12.38 10.29 19.55
N LEU A 284 12.21 10.74 18.31
CA LEU A 284 13.01 11.81 17.73
C LEU A 284 12.40 13.16 18.13
N LEU A 285 13.12 13.91 18.96
CA LEU A 285 12.73 15.24 19.45
C LEU A 285 13.00 16.32 18.41
N ALA A 286 12.34 17.47 18.51
CA ALA A 286 12.71 18.63 17.70
C ALA A 286 14.15 19.09 18.03
N PRO A 287 14.88 19.69 17.10
CA PRO A 287 16.29 20.02 17.33
C PRO A 287 16.51 21.14 18.35
N TRP A 288 15.46 21.91 18.70
CA TRP A 288 15.48 22.90 19.78
C TRP A 288 14.95 22.36 21.12
N ASP A 289 14.49 21.11 21.15
CA ASP A 289 13.97 20.45 22.34
C ASP A 289 15.09 19.57 22.93
N THR A 290 15.78 20.07 23.96
CA THR A 290 17.02 19.45 24.50
C THR A 290 16.84 18.75 25.85
N GLU A 291 15.73 19.01 26.53
CA GLU A 291 15.49 18.60 27.93
C GLU A 291 14.20 17.79 28.02
N ALA A 292 14.31 16.50 27.72
CA ALA A 292 13.26 15.55 28.05
C ALA A 292 13.47 15.03 29.48
N GLU A 293 12.38 14.86 30.22
CA GLU A 293 12.39 14.35 31.60
C GLU A 293 11.43 13.17 31.71
N THR A 294 11.75 12.18 32.54
CA THR A 294 10.81 11.12 32.92
C THR A 294 9.60 11.72 33.65
N LEU A 295 8.53 10.94 33.84
CA LEU A 295 7.37 11.38 34.61
C LEU A 295 7.67 11.62 36.10
N ALA A 296 8.80 11.07 36.59
CA ALA A 296 9.33 11.34 37.92
C ALA A 296 10.14 12.65 38.00
N GLY A 297 10.49 13.26 36.87
CA GLY A 297 11.27 14.49 36.78
C GLY A 297 12.77 14.29 36.56
N ASP A 298 13.23 13.04 36.43
CA ASP A 298 14.64 12.76 36.12
C ASP A 298 14.94 13.08 34.65
N ARG A 299 16.18 13.46 34.35
CA ARG A 299 16.59 13.69 32.96
C ARG A 299 16.48 12.41 32.14
N LEU A 300 15.68 12.43 31.08
CA LEU A 300 15.63 11.37 30.08
C LEU A 300 16.80 11.56 29.11
N ALA A 301 17.72 10.59 29.08
CA ALA A 301 18.89 10.67 28.23
C ALA A 301 18.50 10.85 26.75
N THR A 302 19.26 11.68 26.02
CA THR A 302 19.07 11.89 24.59
C THR A 302 20.40 11.78 23.87
N SER A 303 20.40 11.12 22.70
CA SER A 303 21.57 10.98 21.83
C SER A 303 21.13 11.21 20.39
N ASP A 304 21.82 12.10 19.67
CA ASP A 304 21.43 12.54 18.32
C ASP A 304 19.96 12.98 18.21
N GLY A 305 19.43 13.59 19.28
CA GLY A 305 18.04 14.02 19.39
C GLY A 305 17.02 12.90 19.54
N VAL A 306 17.46 11.66 19.77
CA VAL A 306 16.63 10.50 20.07
C VAL A 306 16.64 10.27 21.57
N THR A 307 15.46 10.09 22.17
CA THR A 307 15.34 9.74 23.59
C THR A 307 15.83 8.33 23.87
N ALA A 308 16.28 8.08 25.10
CA ALA A 308 16.24 6.74 25.68
C ALA A 308 14.78 6.20 25.65
N PRO A 309 14.58 4.87 25.78
CA PRO A 309 13.24 4.30 25.83
C PRO A 309 12.38 4.98 26.89
N ALA A 310 11.18 5.38 26.49
CA ALA A 310 10.10 5.87 27.34
C ALA A 310 8.84 5.13 26.91
N GLU A 311 8.30 4.32 27.81
CA GLU A 311 7.13 3.48 27.58
C GLU A 311 6.06 3.84 28.61
N ALA A 312 4.79 3.70 28.22
CA ALA A 312 3.70 3.89 29.16
C ALA A 312 3.60 2.65 30.07
N GLU A 313 3.52 2.86 31.38
CA GLU A 313 3.43 1.80 32.39
C GLU A 313 2.00 1.24 32.51
N THR A 314 1.33 1.01 31.37
CA THR A 314 -0.06 0.53 31.32
C THR A 314 -0.13 -0.83 30.62
N GLY A 315 -1.16 -1.62 30.95
CA GLY A 315 -1.35 -2.95 30.35
C GLY A 315 -1.58 -2.95 28.83
N CYS A 316 -1.90 -1.80 28.23
CA CYS A 316 -2.05 -1.64 26.79
C CYS A 316 -0.86 -0.93 26.12
N GLY A 317 0.19 -0.57 26.87
CA GLY A 317 1.37 0.14 26.38
C GLY A 317 1.08 1.56 25.86
N ARG A 318 -0.04 2.18 26.28
CA ARG A 318 -0.45 3.53 25.88
C ARG A 318 -0.72 4.39 27.12
N GLY A 319 -0.42 5.67 27.05
CA GLY A 319 -0.50 6.56 28.20
C GLY A 319 0.58 7.64 28.20
N PRO A 320 0.76 8.35 29.32
CA PRO A 320 1.85 9.30 29.53
C PRO A 320 3.22 8.62 29.37
N LEU A 321 4.20 9.34 28.83
CA LEU A 321 5.55 8.83 28.56
C LEU A 321 6.63 9.65 29.28
N PHE A 322 6.69 10.95 28.98
CA PHE A 322 7.74 11.84 29.47
C PHE A 322 7.29 13.30 29.38
N HIS A 323 8.02 14.19 30.05
CA HIS A 323 7.84 15.64 29.97
C HIS A 323 8.81 16.26 28.97
N LEU A 324 8.33 17.29 28.27
CA LEU A 324 9.13 18.12 27.39
C LEU A 324 8.83 19.60 27.68
N GLY A 325 9.68 20.21 28.51
CA GLY A 325 9.41 21.52 29.10
C GLY A 325 8.10 21.50 29.91
N ALA A 326 7.17 22.38 29.55
CA ALA A 326 5.88 22.53 30.24
C ALA A 326 4.78 21.54 29.76
N ARG A 327 5.11 20.55 28.93
CA ARG A 327 4.13 19.63 28.33
C ARG A 327 4.40 18.19 28.76
N THR A 328 3.35 17.40 28.89
CA THR A 328 3.46 15.93 28.98
C THR A 328 3.14 15.31 27.64
N LEU A 329 4.01 14.41 27.20
CA LEU A 329 3.88 13.68 25.94
C LEU A 329 3.40 12.27 26.26
N GLY A 330 2.49 11.74 25.44
CA GLY A 330 1.88 10.43 25.61
C GLY A 330 1.80 9.64 24.30
N ASP A 331 1.71 8.32 24.42
CA ASP A 331 1.42 7.43 23.30
C ASP A 331 -0.08 7.09 23.26
N LEU A 332 -0.71 7.30 22.11
CA LEU A 332 -2.07 6.87 21.81
C LEU A 332 -2.14 5.84 20.66
N GLY A 333 -0.99 5.34 20.20
CA GLY A 333 -0.82 4.36 19.12
C GLY A 333 -0.53 4.98 17.75
N GLY A 334 -0.12 6.25 17.70
CA GLY A 334 0.13 6.99 16.46
C GLY A 334 1.63 7.14 16.12
N PRO A 335 1.97 7.68 14.93
CA PRO A 335 3.37 7.91 14.54
C PRO A 335 4.07 9.04 15.32
N ARG A 336 3.35 9.70 16.23
CA ARG A 336 3.75 10.92 16.94
C ARG A 336 3.34 10.77 18.40
N ALA A 337 4.23 11.20 19.29
CA ALA A 337 3.83 11.40 20.67
C ALA A 337 2.85 12.59 20.72
N THR A 338 1.75 12.40 21.43
CA THR A 338 0.66 13.36 21.55
C THR A 338 0.84 14.20 22.80
N VAL A 339 0.58 15.51 22.72
CA VAL A 339 0.52 16.34 23.92
C VAL A 339 -0.72 15.98 24.71
N LEU A 340 -0.54 15.51 25.95
CA LEU A 340 -1.65 15.15 26.83
C LEU A 340 -2.00 16.32 27.75
N ALA A 341 -3.30 16.55 27.89
CA ALA A 341 -3.85 17.54 28.81
C ALA A 341 -5.02 16.95 29.60
N TYR A 342 -5.26 17.49 30.79
CA TYR A 342 -6.27 17.00 31.72
C TYR A 342 -6.95 18.15 32.46
N HIS A 343 -8.28 18.09 32.50
CA HIS A 343 -9.11 18.92 33.36
C HIS A 343 -9.83 18.03 34.37
N SER A 344 -9.58 18.28 35.66
CA SER A 344 -10.28 17.62 36.75
C SER A 344 -11.75 18.06 36.82
N PRO A 345 -12.59 17.34 37.58
CA PRO A 345 -13.99 17.72 37.78
C PRO A 345 -14.18 19.11 38.40
N ASP A 346 -13.18 19.61 39.13
CA ASP A 346 -13.21 20.93 39.77
C ASP A 346 -12.66 22.04 38.86
N HIS A 347 -12.18 21.70 37.66
CA HIS A 347 -11.69 22.67 36.71
C HIS A 347 -12.81 23.63 36.30
N ARG A 348 -12.56 24.92 36.48
CA ARG A 348 -13.43 26.00 35.98
C ARG A 348 -12.80 26.57 34.71
N PRO A 349 -13.55 26.64 33.60
CA PRO A 349 -13.04 27.26 32.39
C PRO A 349 -12.63 28.72 32.67
N GLY A 350 -11.41 29.09 32.30
CA GLY A 350 -10.92 30.45 32.53
C GLY A 350 -9.59 30.71 31.83
N GLY A 351 -9.62 31.47 30.73
CA GLY A 351 -8.44 31.87 29.96
C GLY A 351 -8.15 30.98 28.74
N ARG A 352 -6.95 31.15 28.14
CA ARG A 352 -6.49 30.25 27.06
C ARG A 352 -6.00 28.95 27.68
N ASP A 353 -6.79 27.89 27.58
CA ASP A 353 -6.38 26.53 27.96
C ASP A 353 -5.20 26.12 27.08
N ARG A 354 -4.01 26.13 27.68
CA ARG A 354 -2.79 25.57 27.09
C ARG A 354 -2.48 24.28 27.83
N PRO A 355 -2.14 23.18 27.11
CA PRO A 355 -1.67 21.97 27.75
C PRO A 355 -0.51 22.26 28.70
N ALA A 356 -0.74 22.02 29.98
CA ALA A 356 0.27 22.11 31.03
C ALA A 356 0.81 20.71 31.34
N ARG A 357 1.93 20.66 32.06
CA ARG A 357 2.52 19.43 32.56
C ARG A 357 1.50 18.72 33.44
N LEU A 358 1.22 17.45 33.14
CA LEU A 358 0.33 16.63 33.95
C LEU A 358 0.95 16.38 35.33
N GLY A 359 0.23 16.79 36.38
CA GLY A 359 0.46 16.33 37.74
C GLY A 359 0.06 14.86 37.91
N GLN A 360 0.31 14.31 39.10
CA GLN A 360 0.08 12.89 39.41
C GLN A 360 -1.34 12.42 39.04
N GLY A 361 -2.38 13.10 39.52
CA GLY A 361 -3.76 12.69 39.23
C GLY A 361 -4.13 12.75 37.75
N GLY A 362 -3.51 13.64 36.97
CA GLY A 362 -3.73 13.66 35.52
C GLY A 362 -3.02 12.52 34.79
N ARG A 363 -1.88 12.07 35.30
CA ARG A 363 -1.16 10.90 34.76
C ARG A 363 -1.93 9.61 35.04
N GLU A 364 -2.29 9.37 36.30
CA GLU A 364 -3.08 8.21 36.73
C GLU A 364 -4.41 8.12 35.94
N PHE A 365 -5.03 9.26 35.70
CA PHE A 365 -6.24 9.31 34.89
C PHE A 365 -6.01 8.92 33.43
N TRP A 366 -4.93 9.41 32.82
CA TRP A 366 -4.54 9.02 31.46
C TRP A 366 -4.09 7.57 31.36
N ASP A 367 -3.51 6.98 32.41
CA ASP A 367 -3.14 5.57 32.44
C ASP A 367 -4.36 4.66 32.25
N ARG A 368 -5.48 5.01 32.89
CA ARG A 368 -6.77 4.33 32.68
C ARG A 368 -7.40 4.68 31.33
N LEU A 369 -7.46 5.97 31.00
CA LEU A 369 -8.19 6.47 29.83
C LEU A 369 -7.54 6.06 28.49
N ALA A 370 -6.21 5.99 28.43
CA ALA A 370 -5.50 5.69 27.18
C ALA A 370 -5.88 4.30 26.64
N CYS A 371 -6.10 3.32 27.52
CA CYS A 371 -6.46 1.97 27.11
C CYS A 371 -7.86 1.86 26.51
N VAL A 372 -8.81 2.66 26.98
CA VAL A 372 -10.18 2.68 26.45
C VAL A 372 -10.36 3.62 25.27
N THR A 373 -9.43 4.57 25.10
CA THR A 373 -9.45 5.50 23.97
C THR A 373 -9.17 4.71 22.68
N PRO A 374 -10.02 4.79 21.65
CA PRO A 374 -9.76 4.12 20.38
C PRO A 374 -8.45 4.60 19.76
N VAL A 375 -7.66 3.68 19.21
CA VAL A 375 -6.43 4.03 18.47
C VAL A 375 -6.81 4.95 17.30
N PRO A 376 -6.26 6.17 17.24
CA PRO A 376 -6.64 7.11 16.20
C PRO A 376 -6.04 6.69 14.86
N GLU A 377 -6.88 6.64 13.81
CA GLU A 377 -6.42 6.35 12.43
C GLU A 377 -5.59 7.50 11.83
N ARG A 378 -5.65 8.68 12.45
CA ARG A 378 -4.97 9.90 12.01
C ARG A 378 -4.00 10.39 13.10
N PRO A 379 -2.91 11.07 12.73
CA PRO A 379 -1.98 11.65 13.70
C PRO A 379 -2.67 12.67 14.60
N VAL A 380 -2.60 12.43 15.89
CA VAL A 380 -3.11 13.34 16.93
C VAL A 380 -1.96 14.24 17.38
N SER A 381 -2.18 15.55 17.40
CA SER A 381 -1.21 16.51 17.93
C SER A 381 -1.43 16.74 19.42
N GLU A 382 -2.70 16.77 19.84
CA GLU A 382 -3.10 17.02 21.22
C GLU A 382 -4.30 16.17 21.59
N ALA A 383 -4.29 15.61 22.81
CA ALA A 383 -5.42 14.93 23.40
C ALA A 383 -5.72 15.55 24.76
N MET A 384 -6.91 16.10 24.89
CA MET A 384 -7.43 16.70 26.11
C MET A 384 -8.49 15.78 26.71
N ALA A 385 -8.32 15.42 27.97
CA ALA A 385 -9.32 14.69 28.73
C ALA A 385 -9.97 15.60 29.76
N TRP A 386 -11.28 15.80 29.65
CA TRP A 386 -12.06 16.51 30.65
C TRP A 386 -12.91 15.52 31.43
N ASN A 387 -12.51 15.24 32.67
CA ASN A 387 -13.37 14.54 33.61
C ASN A 387 -14.45 15.51 34.08
N PHE A 388 -15.64 15.43 33.50
CA PHE A 388 -16.69 16.40 33.76
C PHE A 388 -17.63 15.98 34.89
N TRP A 389 -17.58 14.72 35.32
CA TRP A 389 -18.35 14.22 36.44
C TRP A 389 -17.66 13.02 37.10
N SER A 390 -17.61 13.02 38.43
CA SER A 390 -17.14 11.88 39.24
C SER A 390 -18.11 11.64 40.38
N GLY A 391 -18.36 10.37 40.70
CA GLY A 391 -19.14 10.00 41.89
C GLY A 391 -19.61 8.56 41.87
N ASP A 392 -20.39 8.19 42.90
CA ASP A 392 -20.98 6.86 43.01
C ASP A 392 -22.18 6.71 42.07
N LEU A 393 -22.21 5.61 41.33
CA LEU A 393 -23.37 5.26 40.53
C LEU A 393 -24.56 4.88 41.45
N PRO A 394 -25.80 5.19 41.05
CA PRO A 394 -26.95 4.99 41.91
C PRO A 394 -27.25 3.50 42.13
N TYR A 395 -28.04 3.19 43.16
CA TYR A 395 -28.53 1.83 43.42
C TYR A 395 -27.43 0.78 43.66
N GLY A 396 -26.37 1.18 44.37
CA GLY A 396 -25.24 0.31 44.73
C GLY A 396 -24.24 0.11 43.60
N GLY A 397 -24.22 0.98 42.59
CA GLY A 397 -23.17 0.97 41.58
C GLY A 397 -21.86 1.53 42.13
N GLU A 398 -20.76 1.08 41.54
CA GLU A 398 -19.39 1.49 41.91
C GLU A 398 -19.10 2.96 41.56
N PRO A 399 -17.99 3.53 42.08
CA PRO A 399 -17.49 4.83 41.65
C PRO A 399 -17.21 4.86 40.15
N ALA A 400 -17.59 5.96 39.50
CA ALA A 400 -17.36 6.17 38.07
C ALA A 400 -16.97 7.61 37.73
N ASP A 401 -16.29 7.75 36.59
CA ASP A 401 -15.92 9.03 36.00
C ASP A 401 -16.56 9.17 34.62
N TRP A 402 -17.10 10.33 34.31
CA TRP A 402 -17.58 10.66 32.98
C TRP A 402 -16.64 11.64 32.32
N VAL A 403 -16.06 11.20 31.21
CA VAL A 403 -14.93 11.86 30.58
C VAL A 403 -15.29 12.27 29.17
N CYS A 404 -15.01 13.50 28.80
CA CYS A 404 -15.03 13.96 27.42
C CYS A 404 -13.59 14.06 26.92
N THR A 405 -13.22 13.21 25.98
CA THR A 405 -11.88 13.20 25.38
C THR A 405 -11.92 13.87 24.03
N ARG A 406 -11.24 15.02 23.90
CA ARG A 406 -11.05 15.74 22.64
C ARG A 406 -9.69 15.38 22.04
N LEU A 407 -9.72 14.84 20.83
CA LEU A 407 -8.53 14.63 20.01
C LEU A 407 -8.45 15.74 18.98
N THR A 408 -7.35 16.48 18.96
CA THR A 408 -7.01 17.44 17.92
C THR A 408 -6.00 16.79 16.98
N TYR A 409 -6.37 16.71 15.71
CA TYR A 409 -5.56 16.12 14.67
C TYR A 409 -4.63 17.15 14.05
N ALA A 410 -3.57 16.68 13.42
CA ALA A 410 -2.54 17.57 12.91
C ALA A 410 -2.93 18.38 11.65
N ASP A 411 -4.10 18.10 11.07
CA ASP A 411 -4.77 18.93 10.05
C ASP A 411 -5.60 20.08 10.67
N GLY A 412 -5.73 20.11 11.99
CA GLY A 412 -6.52 21.08 12.76
C GLY A 412 -7.94 20.60 13.07
N ALA A 413 -8.39 19.50 12.48
CA ALA A 413 -9.70 18.92 12.81
C ALA A 413 -9.70 18.43 14.26
N ALA A 414 -10.87 18.39 14.89
CA ALA A 414 -11.01 17.83 16.22
C ALA A 414 -12.25 16.93 16.31
N THR A 415 -12.16 15.90 17.15
CA THR A 415 -13.30 15.05 17.54
C THR A 415 -13.34 14.94 19.04
N ALA A 416 -14.54 14.88 19.61
CA ALA A 416 -14.72 14.70 21.04
C ALA A 416 -15.70 13.55 21.31
N ARG A 417 -15.32 12.64 22.20
CA ARG A 417 -16.11 11.47 22.58
C ARG A 417 -16.21 11.35 24.09
N ALA A 418 -17.38 10.97 24.57
CA ALA A 418 -17.63 10.72 25.96
C ALA A 418 -17.53 9.24 26.31
N VAL A 419 -16.90 8.94 27.43
CA VAL A 419 -16.79 7.59 28.01
C VAL A 419 -17.19 7.67 29.48
N LEU A 420 -17.99 6.70 29.93
CA LEU A 420 -18.21 6.42 31.34
C LEU A 420 -17.17 5.38 31.75
N LEU A 421 -16.21 5.81 32.58
CA LEU A 421 -15.19 4.95 33.16
C LEU A 421 -15.73 4.33 34.44
N GLU A 422 -15.98 3.03 34.41
CA GLU A 422 -16.48 2.21 35.53
C GLU A 422 -15.70 0.87 35.54
N GLU A 423 -16.17 -0.17 36.23
CA GLU A 423 -15.53 -1.50 36.12
C GLU A 423 -15.51 -2.00 34.66
N LYS A 424 -16.57 -1.69 33.91
CA LYS A 424 -16.72 -1.96 32.48
C LYS A 424 -16.93 -0.68 31.70
N ASP A 425 -15.83 -0.08 31.26
CA ASP A 425 -15.85 1.20 30.57
C ASP A 425 -16.78 1.19 29.34
N ARG A 426 -17.51 2.29 29.16
CA ARG A 426 -18.57 2.39 28.15
C ARG A 426 -18.46 3.67 27.34
N ALA A 427 -18.39 3.55 26.02
CA ALA A 427 -18.57 4.69 25.13
C ALA A 427 -20.03 5.20 25.23
N THR A 428 -20.19 6.50 25.45
CA THR A 428 -21.50 7.15 25.66
C THR A 428 -21.87 8.14 24.55
N GLY A 429 -21.01 8.27 23.53
CA GLY A 429 -21.28 9.03 22.31
C GLY A 429 -20.29 10.17 22.10
N THR A 430 -20.71 11.19 21.38
CA THR A 430 -19.96 12.44 21.19
C THR A 430 -20.24 13.41 22.32
N CYS A 431 -19.32 14.34 22.59
CA CYS A 431 -19.51 15.40 23.59
C CYS A 431 -19.00 16.73 23.06
N ASP A 432 -19.54 17.83 23.61
CA ASP A 432 -18.93 19.15 23.47
C ASP A 432 -17.93 19.35 24.61
N ALA A 433 -16.64 19.47 24.29
CA ALA A 433 -15.63 19.70 25.31
C ALA A 433 -15.88 21.01 26.06
N GLY A 434 -16.44 22.07 25.47
CA GLY A 434 -16.67 23.34 26.18
C GLY A 434 -17.88 23.32 27.13
N ARG A 435 -18.85 22.45 26.86
CA ARG A 435 -20.06 22.25 27.69
C ARG A 435 -20.36 20.76 27.80
N PRO A 436 -19.51 19.98 28.48
CA PRO A 436 -19.55 18.54 28.40
C PRO A 436 -20.82 18.01 29.06
N VAL A 437 -21.57 17.23 28.28
CA VAL A 437 -22.75 16.48 28.72
C VAL A 437 -22.81 15.18 27.93
N SER A 438 -23.19 14.10 28.58
CA SER A 438 -23.43 12.82 27.92
C SER A 438 -24.39 11.97 28.74
N GLY A 439 -25.01 10.99 28.09
CA GLY A 439 -25.98 10.09 28.69
C GLY A 439 -25.90 8.68 28.12
N THR A 440 -26.32 7.68 28.90
CA THR A 440 -26.37 6.29 28.46
C THR A 440 -27.37 5.48 29.27
N TRP A 441 -27.88 4.40 28.67
CA TRP A 441 -28.58 3.36 29.40
C TRP A 441 -27.58 2.51 30.16
N TRP A 442 -27.74 2.41 31.47
CA TRP A 442 -26.88 1.67 32.39
C TRP A 442 -27.70 0.64 33.17
N GLN A 443 -27.09 -0.51 33.44
CA GLN A 443 -27.72 -1.59 34.19
C GLN A 443 -27.14 -1.62 35.60
N ALA A 444 -28.00 -1.43 36.59
CA ALA A 444 -27.61 -1.52 37.99
C ALA A 444 -27.24 -2.96 38.38
N PRO A 445 -26.53 -3.18 39.51
CA PRO A 445 -26.28 -4.52 40.04
C PRO A 445 -27.55 -5.34 40.30
N SER A 446 -28.68 -4.65 40.53
CA SER A 446 -30.03 -5.26 40.60
C SER A 446 -30.61 -5.71 39.26
N GLU A 447 -29.83 -5.69 38.18
CA GLU A 447 -30.19 -5.97 36.79
C GLU A 447 -31.21 -5.02 36.15
N ARG A 448 -31.63 -3.99 36.90
CA ARG A 448 -32.59 -2.98 36.42
C ARG A 448 -31.89 -1.90 35.61
N TRP A 449 -32.53 -1.49 34.51
CA TRP A 449 -32.02 -0.47 33.63
C TRP A 449 -32.46 0.93 34.05
N TYR A 450 -31.51 1.86 34.02
CA TYR A 450 -31.70 3.27 34.26
C TYR A 450 -31.03 4.07 33.15
N TYR A 451 -31.59 5.23 32.85
CA TYR A 451 -30.91 6.22 32.04
C TYR A 451 -30.10 7.12 32.96
N LEU A 452 -28.80 7.20 32.72
CA LEU A 452 -27.90 8.10 33.42
C LEU A 452 -27.47 9.21 32.47
N ALA A 453 -27.38 10.43 32.95
CA ALA A 453 -26.72 11.52 32.23
C ALA A 453 -26.01 12.45 33.21
N ALA A 454 -24.84 12.95 32.82
CA ALA A 454 -24.09 13.89 33.63
C ALA A 454 -23.67 15.10 32.80
N ALA A 455 -23.48 16.24 33.48
CA ALA A 455 -22.99 17.47 32.87
C ALA A 455 -21.83 18.09 33.69
N GLY A 456 -21.00 18.86 32.99
CA GLY A 456 -19.87 19.59 33.57
C GLY A 456 -20.27 20.61 34.64
N PRO A 457 -19.28 21.20 35.34
CA PRO A 457 -19.53 22.19 36.38
C PRO A 457 -20.33 23.39 35.84
N GLY A 458 -21.30 23.87 36.61
CA GLY A 458 -22.17 24.98 36.19
C GLY A 458 -23.28 24.61 35.19
N LEU A 459 -23.40 23.33 34.82
CA LEU A 459 -24.41 22.82 33.90
C LEU A 459 -25.35 21.83 34.60
N VAL A 460 -26.59 21.76 34.11
CA VAL A 460 -27.57 20.75 34.54
C VAL A 460 -27.92 19.84 33.37
N PRO A 461 -27.76 18.51 33.49
CA PRO A 461 -28.16 17.58 32.42
C PRO A 461 -29.68 17.53 32.30
N TYR A 462 -30.15 17.50 31.05
CA TYR A 462 -31.54 17.32 30.67
C TYR A 462 -31.63 16.19 29.64
N ALA A 463 -32.60 15.29 29.83
CA ALA A 463 -32.82 14.14 28.95
C ALA A 463 -34.29 14.09 28.50
N GLU A 464 -34.52 14.06 27.20
CA GLU A 464 -35.84 13.94 26.58
C GLU A 464 -36.13 12.48 26.19
N GLY A 465 -37.37 12.00 26.35
CA GLY A 465 -37.73 10.60 26.07
C GLY A 465 -37.60 9.64 27.27
N VAL A 466 -37.29 10.16 28.46
CA VAL A 466 -37.23 9.39 29.72
C VAL A 466 -38.40 9.72 30.66
N ARG A 467 -38.60 8.89 31.68
CA ARG A 467 -39.65 9.01 32.72
C ARG A 467 -39.00 9.12 34.10
N ARG A 468 -39.67 9.82 35.02
CA ARG A 468 -39.26 9.94 36.45
C ARG A 468 -37.80 10.41 36.62
N ALA A 469 -37.36 11.36 35.81
CA ALA A 469 -36.02 11.93 35.90
C ALA A 469 -35.82 12.65 37.24
N ARG A 470 -34.69 12.39 37.91
CA ARG A 470 -34.23 13.11 39.10
C ARG A 470 -32.77 13.46 38.91
N THR A 471 -32.42 14.71 39.20
CA THR A 471 -31.03 15.18 39.10
C THR A 471 -30.48 15.49 40.48
N ARG A 472 -29.33 14.92 40.81
CA ARG A 472 -28.60 15.19 42.07
C ARG A 472 -27.10 15.22 41.77
N LYS A 473 -26.37 16.19 42.33
CA LYS A 473 -24.91 16.35 42.11
C LYS A 473 -24.52 16.28 40.62
N ARG A 474 -25.28 16.94 39.75
CA ARG A 474 -25.11 16.96 38.27
C ARG A 474 -25.25 15.60 37.58
N LEU A 475 -25.75 14.57 38.27
CA LEU A 475 -26.16 13.29 37.71
C LEU A 475 -27.68 13.23 37.63
N LEU A 476 -28.21 13.08 36.42
CA LEU A 476 -29.60 12.72 36.14
C LEU A 476 -29.75 11.20 36.12
N VAL A 477 -30.75 10.71 36.83
CA VAL A 477 -31.18 9.31 36.84
C VAL A 477 -32.64 9.26 36.44
N ALA A 478 -32.98 8.45 35.44
CA ALA A 478 -34.34 8.29 34.96
C ALA A 478 -34.65 6.83 34.61
N THR A 479 -35.93 6.53 34.42
CA THR A 479 -36.40 5.23 33.92
C THR A 479 -37.02 5.38 32.53
N GLY A 480 -37.17 4.31 31.78
CA GLY A 480 -37.81 4.35 30.46
C GLY A 480 -37.54 3.10 29.64
N ALA A 481 -37.88 3.16 28.35
CA ALA A 481 -37.67 2.05 27.43
C ALA A 481 -36.32 2.19 26.71
N ARG A 482 -35.47 1.17 26.83
CA ARG A 482 -34.08 1.17 26.30
C ARG A 482 -33.98 1.45 24.80
N ASN A 483 -35.02 1.12 24.04
CA ASN A 483 -35.03 1.19 22.57
C ASN A 483 -35.56 2.53 22.03
N VAL A 484 -35.88 3.48 22.92
CA VAL A 484 -36.30 4.82 22.51
C VAL A 484 -35.06 5.71 22.49
N PRO A 485 -34.81 6.47 21.41
CA PRO A 485 -33.76 7.49 21.38
C PRO A 485 -33.96 8.49 22.52
N VAL A 486 -32.87 8.83 23.21
CA VAL A 486 -32.88 9.82 24.29
C VAL A 486 -31.95 10.95 23.89
N ASP A 487 -32.50 12.14 23.74
CA ASP A 487 -31.72 13.34 23.46
C ASP A 487 -31.27 13.98 24.77
N VAL A 488 -29.96 14.17 24.91
CA VAL A 488 -29.35 14.75 26.10
C VAL A 488 -28.72 16.08 25.79
N THR A 489 -29.04 17.06 26.64
CA THR A 489 -28.52 18.43 26.56
C THR A 489 -28.11 18.94 27.93
N ALA A 490 -27.33 20.01 27.96
CA ALA A 490 -26.97 20.73 29.18
C ALA A 490 -27.57 22.13 29.16
N ARG A 491 -28.19 22.53 30.28
CA ARG A 491 -28.67 23.90 30.51
C ARG A 491 -27.69 24.65 31.39
#